data_AF-A0A2D8S8N5-F1
#
_entry.id   AF-A0A2D8S8N5-F1
#
_cell.length_a   1.000
_cell.length_b   1.000
_cell.length_c   1.000
_cell.angle_alpha   90.00
_cell.angle_beta   90.00
_cell.angle_gamma   90.00
#
_symmetry.space_group_name_H-M   'P 1'
#
loop_
_entity.id
_entity.type
_entity.pdbx_description
1 polymer ?
#
loop_
_entity_poly.entity_id
_entity_poly.type
_entity_poly.pdbx_seq_one_letter_code
_entity_poly.pdbx_strand_id
1 'polypeptide(L)'
;MSSIRKMLSGDIAIDLGTANTLIWMKNQEVVLNEPSIVARDKITNKIIAVGKEAKAMLGRTHKGIETIRPLRDGVIADYKMADAMIRGFIRKLNMSRIARPRIVICIPSGRTDVEQRAVKESAEHANASEVYLIEEPMAAAIGIGIDVNGPVGSMVVDIGGGTTEIAVISLNGIGALETINTAGDEQTESIVQWFKDHHKL
;
A
#
# COMPACT_ATOMS: atom_id res chain seq x y z
N MET A 1 -22.11 -22.63 -13.68
CA MET A 1 -22.23 -22.52 -12.21
C MET A 1 -20.88 -22.86 -11.60
N SER A 2 -20.01 -21.86 -11.41
CA SER A 2 -18.74 -22.04 -10.70
C SER A 2 -18.99 -21.85 -9.21
N SER A 3 -18.66 -22.85 -8.42
CA SER A 3 -18.92 -22.91 -7.00
C SER A 3 -18.04 -21.88 -6.26
N ILE A 4 -18.61 -20.74 -5.87
CA ILE A 4 -17.95 -19.77 -4.99
C ILE A 4 -17.86 -20.39 -3.58
N ARG A 5 -16.78 -21.11 -3.30
CA ARG A 5 -16.42 -21.43 -1.91
C ARG A 5 -16.00 -20.13 -1.24
N LYS A 6 -16.86 -19.57 -0.37
CA LYS A 6 -16.44 -18.50 0.54
C LYS A 6 -15.28 -19.01 1.38
N MET A 7 -14.15 -18.32 1.33
CA MET A 7 -12.95 -18.70 2.06
C MET A 7 -13.15 -18.50 3.56
N LEU A 8 -12.89 -19.55 4.34
CA LEU A 8 -13.06 -19.55 5.80
C LEU A 8 -11.84 -18.97 6.53
N SER A 9 -10.64 -19.08 5.95
CA SER A 9 -9.40 -18.47 6.47
C SER A 9 -8.32 -18.43 5.38
N GLY A 10 -7.45 -17.42 5.45
CA GLY A 10 -6.23 -17.31 4.66
C GLY A 10 -5.34 -16.22 5.27
N ASP A 11 -4.04 -16.50 5.41
CA ASP A 11 -3.08 -15.46 5.80
C ASP A 11 -2.92 -14.49 4.61
N ILE A 12 -2.88 -13.20 4.92
CA ILE A 12 -2.84 -12.11 3.95
C ILE A 12 -1.54 -11.33 4.13
N ALA A 13 -0.91 -10.94 3.02
CA ALA A 13 0.12 -9.92 3.00
C ALA A 13 -0.39 -8.72 2.19
N ILE A 14 -0.20 -7.51 2.72
CA ILE A 14 -0.59 -6.26 2.07
C ILE A 14 0.68 -5.43 1.85
N ASP A 15 0.91 -5.04 0.61
CA ASP A 15 1.87 -3.99 0.27
C ASP A 15 1.07 -2.69 0.11
N LEU A 16 1.26 -1.76 1.05
CA LEU A 16 0.52 -0.50 1.13
C LEU A 16 1.30 0.63 0.46
N GLY A 17 1.54 0.50 -0.84
CA GLY A 17 2.34 1.44 -1.60
C GLY A 17 1.65 2.78 -1.88
N THR A 18 2.45 3.85 -2.01
CA THR A 18 1.98 5.22 -2.33
C THR A 18 1.19 5.31 -3.65
N ALA A 19 1.53 4.47 -4.64
CA ALA A 19 0.89 4.46 -5.96
C ALA A 19 -0.13 3.33 -6.13
N ASN A 20 0.23 2.11 -5.70
CA ASN A 20 -0.61 0.91 -5.80
C ASN A 20 -0.57 0.14 -4.49
N THR A 21 -1.68 -0.53 -4.18
CA THR A 21 -1.79 -1.49 -3.09
C THR A 21 -1.92 -2.88 -3.69
N LEU A 22 -1.09 -3.81 -3.22
CA LEU A 22 -1.15 -5.22 -3.58
C LEU A 22 -1.60 -6.04 -2.38
N ILE A 23 -2.41 -7.06 -2.64
CA ILE A 23 -2.74 -8.07 -1.63
C ILE A 23 -2.36 -9.43 -2.16
N TRP A 24 -1.49 -10.12 -1.42
CA TRP A 24 -1.16 -11.51 -1.60
C TRP A 24 -1.90 -12.37 -0.57
N MET A 25 -2.34 -13.55 -0.98
CA MET A 25 -3.04 -14.47 -0.11
C MET A 25 -2.39 -15.85 -0.18
N LYS A 26 -2.24 -16.47 0.99
CA LYS A 26 -1.63 -17.80 1.10
C LYS A 26 -2.36 -18.80 0.22
N ASN A 27 -1.60 -19.46 -0.65
CA ASN A 27 -2.06 -20.43 -1.65
C ASN A 27 -2.89 -19.85 -2.81
N GLN A 28 -2.93 -18.52 -3.00
CA GLN A 28 -3.65 -17.86 -4.10
C GLN A 28 -2.86 -16.77 -4.82
N GLU A 29 -1.59 -16.61 -4.47
CA GLU A 29 -0.70 -15.57 -5.02
C GLU A 29 -1.28 -14.15 -4.81
N VAL A 30 -0.96 -13.21 -5.72
CA VAL A 30 -1.49 -11.84 -5.69
C VAL A 30 -2.95 -11.86 -6.14
N VAL A 31 -3.86 -11.57 -5.21
CA VAL A 31 -5.31 -11.57 -5.41
C VAL A 31 -5.89 -10.18 -5.66
N LEU A 32 -5.11 -9.12 -5.36
CA LEU A 32 -5.51 -7.74 -5.60
C LEU A 32 -4.30 -6.91 -6.02
N ASN A 33 -4.48 -6.08 -7.05
CA ASN A 33 -3.56 -5.03 -7.47
C ASN A 33 -4.40 -3.83 -7.92
N GLU A 34 -4.47 -2.82 -7.06
CA GLU A 34 -5.35 -1.66 -7.20
C GLU A 34 -4.57 -0.36 -6.94
N PRO A 35 -4.88 0.75 -7.64
CA PRO A 35 -4.33 2.05 -7.31
C PRO A 35 -4.65 2.48 -5.88
N SER A 36 -3.69 3.08 -5.17
CA SER A 36 -3.86 3.57 -3.80
C SER A 36 -4.63 4.91 -3.78
N ILE A 37 -5.93 4.84 -4.06
CA ILE A 37 -6.79 6.02 -4.21
C ILE A 37 -8.22 5.74 -3.74
N VAL A 38 -8.83 6.77 -3.16
CA VAL A 38 -10.19 6.75 -2.62
C VAL A 38 -10.99 7.88 -3.26
N ALA A 39 -12.25 7.64 -3.60
CA ALA A 39 -13.19 8.67 -4.01
C ALA A 39 -14.25 8.85 -2.91
N ARG A 40 -14.52 10.10 -2.52
CA ARG A 40 -15.57 10.43 -1.54
C ARG A 40 -16.44 11.60 -2.00
N ASP A 41 -17.65 11.62 -1.46
CA ASP A 41 -18.54 12.77 -1.56
C ASP A 41 -18.05 13.89 -0.63
N LYS A 42 -17.87 15.10 -1.17
CA LYS A 42 -17.30 16.26 -0.44
C LYS A 42 -18.20 16.77 0.68
N ILE A 43 -19.51 16.57 0.59
CA ILE A 43 -20.48 17.12 1.55
C ILE A 43 -20.69 16.13 2.69
N THR A 44 -20.94 14.86 2.34
CA THR A 44 -21.29 13.82 3.29
C THR A 44 -20.08 13.03 3.81
N ASN A 45 -18.90 13.23 3.22
CA ASN A 45 -17.69 12.42 3.45
C ASN A 45 -17.87 10.91 3.18
N LYS A 46 -18.96 10.52 2.52
CA LYS A 46 -19.24 9.11 2.22
C LYS A 46 -18.25 8.60 1.18
N ILE A 47 -17.62 7.47 1.48
CA ILE A 47 -16.76 6.76 0.52
C ILE A 47 -17.62 6.23 -0.63
N ILE A 48 -17.26 6.63 -1.85
CA ILE A 48 -17.93 6.23 -3.09
C ILE A 48 -17.24 5.02 -3.69
N ALA A 49 -15.91 5.06 -3.78
CA ALA A 49 -15.11 4.03 -4.42
C ALA A 49 -13.67 3.99 -3.88
N VAL A 50 -12.96 2.90 -4.11
CA VAL A 50 -11.53 2.72 -3.84
C VAL A 50 -10.88 1.97 -5.00
N GLY A 51 -9.59 2.19 -5.27
CA GLY A 51 -8.89 1.47 -6.35
C GLY A 51 -9.22 2.00 -7.74
N LYS A 52 -9.31 1.09 -8.72
CA LYS A 52 -9.58 1.40 -10.14
C LYS A 52 -10.84 2.24 -10.33
N GLU A 53 -11.90 1.97 -9.59
CA GLU A 53 -13.16 2.72 -9.68
C GLU A 53 -12.98 4.16 -9.22
N ALA A 54 -12.20 4.39 -8.15
CA ALA A 54 -11.84 5.74 -7.71
C ALA A 54 -10.86 6.42 -8.70
N LYS A 55 -9.89 5.68 -9.24
CA LYS A 55 -8.96 6.19 -10.27
C LYS A 55 -9.68 6.62 -11.55
N ALA A 56 -10.73 5.91 -11.97
CA ALA A 56 -11.54 6.26 -13.13
C ALA A 56 -12.27 7.62 -12.97
N MET A 57 -12.45 8.08 -11.74
CA MET A 57 -13.06 9.37 -11.42
C MET A 57 -12.02 10.50 -11.41
N LEU A 58 -10.72 10.21 -11.28
CA LEU A 58 -9.66 11.22 -11.21
C LEU A 58 -9.68 12.13 -12.44
N GLY A 59 -9.80 13.44 -12.22
CA GLY A 59 -9.89 14.45 -13.29
C GLY A 59 -11.21 14.44 -14.08
N ARG A 60 -12.19 13.60 -13.70
CA ARG A 60 -13.48 13.42 -14.39
C ARG A 60 -14.68 13.61 -13.47
N THR A 61 -14.49 14.08 -12.23
CA THR A 61 -15.54 14.20 -11.23
C THR A 61 -16.46 15.40 -11.42
N HIS A 62 -17.74 15.21 -11.10
CA HIS A 62 -18.68 16.30 -10.80
C HIS A 62 -18.21 17.10 -9.56
N LYS A 63 -18.56 18.38 -9.43
CA LYS A 63 -18.03 19.29 -8.37
C LYS A 63 -18.11 18.72 -6.94
N GLY A 64 -19.07 17.82 -6.66
CA GLY A 64 -19.30 17.20 -5.37
C GLY A 64 -18.46 15.96 -5.02
N ILE A 65 -17.63 15.43 -5.93
CA ILE A 65 -16.78 14.25 -5.65
C ILE A 65 -15.30 14.67 -5.65
N GLU A 66 -14.54 14.16 -4.69
CA GLU A 66 -13.09 14.27 -4.67
C GLU A 66 -12.41 12.92 -4.61
N THR A 67 -11.24 12.85 -5.23
CA THR A 67 -10.34 11.70 -5.21
C THR A 67 -9.11 12.04 -4.37
N ILE A 68 -8.75 11.17 -3.44
CA ILE A 68 -7.67 11.36 -2.47
C ILE A 68 -6.72 10.15 -2.57
N ARG A 69 -5.42 10.41 -2.67
CA ARG A 69 -4.37 9.41 -2.42
C ARG A 69 -4.04 9.49 -0.91
N PRO A 70 -4.44 8.49 -0.10
CA PRO A 70 -4.26 8.57 1.35
C PRO A 70 -2.81 8.41 1.79
N LEU A 71 -1.97 7.89 0.89
CA LEU A 71 -0.55 7.67 1.07
C LEU A 71 0.20 8.63 0.15
N ARG A 72 1.24 9.27 0.68
CA ARG A 72 2.11 10.18 -0.06
C ARG A 72 3.51 10.11 0.52
N ASP A 73 4.53 10.06 -0.32
CA ASP A 73 5.94 9.99 0.10
C ASP A 73 6.17 8.87 1.15
N GLY A 74 5.50 7.73 0.96
CA GLY A 74 5.50 6.59 1.87
C GLY A 74 4.77 6.81 3.20
N VAL A 75 4.29 8.00 3.51
CA VAL A 75 3.58 8.29 4.77
C VAL A 75 2.07 8.27 4.59
N ILE A 76 1.34 8.02 5.69
CA ILE A 76 -0.11 8.15 5.69
C ILE A 76 -0.46 9.63 5.85
N ALA A 77 -0.83 10.27 4.75
CA ALA A 77 -1.24 11.67 4.72
C ALA A 77 -2.70 11.87 5.19
N ASP A 78 -3.57 10.88 5.00
CA ASP A 78 -4.96 10.89 5.48
C ASP A 78 -5.36 9.53 6.06
N TYR A 79 -5.32 9.43 7.39
CA TYR A 79 -5.65 8.21 8.13
C TYR A 79 -7.07 7.70 7.88
N LYS A 80 -8.05 8.60 7.77
CA LYS A 80 -9.45 8.19 7.56
C LYS A 80 -9.62 7.59 6.18
N MET A 81 -8.94 8.15 5.18
CA MET A 81 -8.97 7.62 3.82
C MET A 81 -8.14 6.33 3.70
N ALA A 82 -7.02 6.21 4.42
CA ALA A 82 -6.25 4.96 4.49
C ALA A 82 -7.07 3.80 5.08
N ASP A 83 -7.73 4.01 6.22
CA ASP A 83 -8.64 3.02 6.85
C ASP A 83 -9.76 2.62 5.88
N ALA A 84 -10.42 3.61 5.26
CA ALA A 84 -11.47 3.36 4.27
C ALA A 84 -10.97 2.53 3.08
N MET A 85 -9.75 2.81 2.60
CA MET A 85 -9.11 2.11 1.50
C MET A 85 -8.79 0.66 1.86
N ILE A 86 -8.09 0.43 2.97
CA ILE A 86 -7.70 -0.89 3.46
C ILE A 86 -8.95 -1.77 3.66
N ARG A 87 -9.96 -1.26 4.36
CA ARG A 87 -11.24 -1.97 4.53
C ARG A 87 -11.93 -2.23 3.19
N GLY A 88 -11.87 -1.27 2.26
CA GLY A 88 -12.41 -1.41 0.92
C GLY A 88 -11.77 -2.56 0.14
N PHE A 89 -10.44 -2.65 0.15
CA PHE A 89 -9.70 -3.72 -0.52
C PHE A 89 -9.92 -5.08 0.15
N ILE A 90 -9.90 -5.16 1.48
CA ILE A 90 -10.18 -6.42 2.19
C ILE A 90 -11.61 -6.91 1.90
N ARG A 91 -12.60 -6.00 1.81
CA ARG A 91 -13.96 -6.36 1.38
C ARG A 91 -14.00 -6.90 -0.05
N LYS A 92 -13.19 -6.38 -0.97
CA LYS A 92 -13.10 -6.88 -2.37
C LYS A 92 -12.63 -8.33 -2.45
N LEU A 93 -11.94 -8.85 -1.44
CA LEU A 93 -11.49 -10.26 -1.37
C LEU A 93 -12.64 -11.27 -1.19
N ASN A 94 -13.86 -10.82 -0.88
CA ASN A 94 -15.05 -11.67 -0.73
C ASN A 94 -14.89 -12.86 0.26
N MET A 95 -14.08 -12.67 1.30
CA MET A 95 -13.92 -13.66 2.38
C MET A 95 -15.21 -13.88 3.17
N SER A 96 -15.31 -15.01 3.86
CA SER A 96 -16.43 -15.25 4.78
C SER A 96 -16.49 -14.18 5.88
N ARG A 97 -17.69 -13.77 6.29
CA ARG A 97 -17.87 -12.77 7.36
C ARG A 97 -17.32 -13.20 8.72
N ILE A 98 -17.15 -14.51 8.93
CA ILE A 98 -16.56 -15.08 10.14
C ILE A 98 -15.04 -15.28 10.03
N ALA A 99 -14.45 -15.05 8.85
CA ALA A 99 -13.02 -15.20 8.66
C ALA A 99 -12.27 -14.12 9.43
N ARG A 100 -11.22 -14.54 10.16
CA ARG A 100 -10.31 -13.67 10.89
C ARG A 100 -8.87 -13.92 10.45
N PRO A 101 -8.44 -13.37 9.31
CA PRO A 101 -7.12 -13.65 8.74
C PRO A 101 -6.01 -13.04 9.60
N ARG A 102 -4.83 -13.66 9.60
CA ARG A 102 -3.61 -12.99 10.05
C ARG A 102 -3.10 -12.13 8.88
N ILE A 103 -2.73 -10.90 9.17
CA ILE A 103 -2.33 -9.93 8.15
C ILE A 103 -0.90 -9.47 8.43
N VAL A 104 -0.04 -9.56 7.41
CA VAL A 104 1.26 -8.88 7.38
C VAL A 104 1.12 -7.65 6.49
N ILE A 105 1.61 -6.49 6.92
CA ILE A 105 1.55 -5.26 6.13
C ILE A 105 2.96 -4.70 5.97
N CYS A 106 3.36 -4.50 4.72
CA CYS A 106 4.60 -3.78 4.42
C CYS A 106 4.37 -2.30 4.70
N ILE A 107 5.29 -1.71 5.44
CA ILE A 107 5.34 -0.28 5.70
C ILE A 107 6.73 0.22 5.33
N PRO A 108 6.88 1.46 4.84
CA PRO A 108 8.22 1.95 4.57
C PRO A 108 9.01 2.07 5.88
N SER A 109 10.31 2.12 5.77
CA SER A 109 11.18 2.13 6.92
C SER A 109 11.14 3.50 7.64
N GLY A 110 11.41 3.49 8.95
CA GLY A 110 11.48 4.73 9.74
C GLY A 110 10.13 5.44 9.98
N ARG A 111 8.99 4.75 9.88
CA ARG A 111 7.68 5.30 10.29
C ARG A 111 7.58 5.51 11.80
N THR A 112 6.83 6.53 12.20
CA THR A 112 6.53 6.80 13.60
C THR A 112 5.59 5.76 14.21
N ASP A 113 5.65 5.57 15.53
CA ASP A 113 4.75 4.64 16.25
C ASP A 113 3.27 4.97 16.02
N VAL A 114 2.94 6.24 15.81
CA VAL A 114 1.56 6.70 15.55
C VAL A 114 1.09 6.20 14.19
N GLU A 115 1.92 6.28 13.16
CA GLU A 115 1.61 5.79 11.81
C GLU A 115 1.47 4.26 11.80
N GLN A 116 2.43 3.55 12.42
CA GLN A 116 2.39 2.09 12.55
C GLN A 116 1.12 1.61 13.25
N ARG A 117 0.73 2.31 14.34
CA ARG A 117 -0.49 2.01 15.06
C ARG A 117 -1.74 2.22 14.20
N ALA A 118 -1.81 3.30 13.44
CA ALA A 118 -2.96 3.58 12.59
C ALA A 118 -3.15 2.52 11.48
N VAL A 119 -2.04 2.01 10.90
CA VAL A 119 -2.06 0.89 9.95
C VAL A 119 -2.63 -0.37 10.61
N LYS A 120 -2.12 -0.73 11.80
CA LYS A 120 -2.59 -1.90 12.56
C LYS A 120 -4.08 -1.80 12.87
N GLU A 121 -4.51 -0.68 13.43
CA GLU A 121 -5.92 -0.43 13.77
C GLU A 121 -6.82 -0.57 12.53
N SER A 122 -6.40 -0.07 11.36
CA SER A 122 -7.14 -0.19 10.10
C SER A 122 -7.33 -1.66 9.65
N ALA A 123 -6.34 -2.52 9.90
CA ALA A 123 -6.41 -3.93 9.57
C ALA A 123 -7.22 -4.74 10.59
N GLU A 124 -7.10 -4.43 11.88
CA GLU A 124 -7.94 -5.01 12.94
C GLU A 124 -9.42 -4.71 12.72
N HIS A 125 -9.71 -3.47 12.37
CA HIS A 125 -11.02 -2.99 11.92
C HIS A 125 -11.60 -3.71 10.69
N ALA A 126 -10.74 -4.36 9.90
CA ALA A 126 -11.13 -5.22 8.79
C ALA A 126 -11.24 -6.70 9.21
N ASN A 127 -11.37 -6.96 10.51
CA ASN A 127 -11.57 -8.25 11.17
C ASN A 127 -10.32 -9.16 11.18
N ALA A 128 -9.11 -8.59 11.16
CA ALA A 128 -7.89 -9.38 11.34
C ALA A 128 -7.87 -10.08 12.72
N SER A 129 -7.27 -11.28 12.78
CA SER A 129 -6.99 -11.96 14.05
C SER A 129 -5.69 -11.45 14.68
N GLU A 130 -4.68 -11.26 13.85
CA GLU A 130 -3.35 -10.75 14.21
C GLU A 130 -2.85 -9.84 13.09
N VAL A 131 -2.12 -8.79 13.45
CA VAL A 131 -1.51 -7.86 12.48
C VAL A 131 -0.03 -7.71 12.78
N TYR A 132 0.78 -8.00 11.78
CA TYR A 132 2.22 -7.84 11.79
C TYR A 132 2.62 -6.74 10.80
N LEU A 133 3.63 -5.96 11.14
CA LEU A 133 4.24 -5.01 10.22
C LEU A 133 5.62 -5.53 9.86
N ILE A 134 6.03 -5.29 8.62
CA ILE A 134 7.36 -5.57 8.10
C ILE A 134 7.83 -4.35 7.32
N GLU A 135 9.12 -4.03 7.42
CA GLU A 135 9.74 -2.97 6.65
C GLU A 135 9.77 -3.36 5.15
N GLU A 136 9.40 -2.42 4.28
CA GLU A 136 9.40 -2.59 2.82
C GLU A 136 10.72 -3.17 2.26
N PRO A 137 11.93 -2.64 2.57
CA PRO A 137 13.16 -3.20 2.04
C PRO A 137 13.44 -4.62 2.52
N MET A 138 13.00 -4.97 3.74
CA MET A 138 13.10 -6.35 4.24
C MET A 138 12.16 -7.27 3.46
N ALA A 139 10.90 -6.85 3.25
CA ALA A 139 9.95 -7.58 2.44
C ALA A 139 10.43 -7.74 0.99
N ALA A 140 11.01 -6.69 0.40
CA ALA A 140 11.58 -6.69 -0.94
C ALA A 140 12.76 -7.66 -1.03
N ALA A 141 13.70 -7.64 -0.07
CA ALA A 141 14.83 -8.56 -0.01
C ALA A 141 14.38 -10.03 0.00
N ILE A 142 13.43 -10.35 0.88
CA ILE A 142 12.83 -11.69 0.96
C ILE A 142 12.15 -12.04 -0.37
N GLY A 143 11.39 -11.10 -0.93
CA GLY A 143 10.64 -11.28 -2.19
C GLY A 143 11.51 -11.60 -3.39
N ILE A 144 12.74 -11.07 -3.46
CA ILE A 144 13.71 -11.37 -4.53
C ILE A 144 14.66 -12.53 -4.21
N GLY A 145 14.50 -13.18 -3.06
CA GLY A 145 15.25 -14.38 -2.68
C GLY A 145 16.63 -14.11 -2.04
N ILE A 146 16.85 -12.92 -1.47
CA ILE A 146 18.05 -12.67 -0.66
C ILE A 146 17.94 -13.46 0.66
N ASP A 147 19.02 -14.15 1.04
CA ASP A 147 19.14 -14.74 2.38
C ASP A 147 19.40 -13.65 3.42
N VAL A 148 18.32 -13.13 3.98
CA VAL A 148 18.36 -12.09 5.02
C VAL A 148 18.90 -12.60 6.36
N ASN A 149 18.93 -13.91 6.59
CA ASN A 149 19.42 -14.49 7.86
C ASN A 149 20.95 -14.60 7.89
N GLY A 150 21.58 -14.67 6.71
CA GLY A 150 23.01 -14.85 6.58
C GLY A 150 23.82 -13.66 7.10
N PRO A 151 25.11 -13.87 7.42
CA PRO A 151 26.01 -12.81 7.87
C PRO A 151 26.49 -11.88 6.73
N VAL A 152 26.00 -12.07 5.50
CA VAL A 152 26.39 -11.29 4.32
C VAL A 152 25.53 -10.03 4.25
N GLY A 153 26.18 -8.86 4.23
CA GLY A 153 25.50 -7.59 4.00
C GLY A 153 25.01 -7.47 2.56
N SER A 154 23.70 -7.38 2.40
CA SER A 154 23.04 -7.20 1.09
C SER A 154 22.40 -5.83 1.01
N MET A 155 22.78 -5.04 0.01
CA MET A 155 22.14 -3.75 -0.26
C MET A 155 20.91 -3.95 -1.15
N VAL A 156 19.77 -3.42 -0.72
CA VAL A 156 18.51 -3.38 -1.47
C VAL A 156 18.14 -1.93 -1.72
N VAL A 157 17.78 -1.62 -2.97
CA VAL A 157 17.29 -0.31 -3.40
C VAL A 157 15.89 -0.50 -3.95
N ASP A 158 14.88 -0.09 -3.20
CA ASP A 158 13.47 -0.15 -3.59
C ASP A 158 13.01 1.23 -4.05
N ILE A 159 12.61 1.36 -5.32
CA ILE A 159 12.15 2.62 -5.92
C ILE A 159 10.65 2.51 -6.14
N GLY A 160 9.89 3.10 -5.22
CA GLY A 160 8.43 3.04 -5.21
C GLY A 160 7.75 4.20 -5.95
N GLY A 161 6.52 4.49 -5.51
CA GLY A 161 5.74 5.61 -6.04
C GLY A 161 6.21 6.97 -5.51
N GLY A 162 6.36 7.11 -4.19
CA GLY A 162 6.74 8.38 -3.56
C GLY A 162 8.08 8.37 -2.83
N THR A 163 8.69 7.20 -2.64
CA THR A 163 9.95 7.05 -1.92
C THR A 163 10.87 6.07 -2.63
N THR A 164 12.17 6.33 -2.50
CA THR A 164 13.21 5.32 -2.72
C THR A 164 13.80 4.94 -1.37
N GLU A 165 13.78 3.66 -1.01
CA GLU A 165 14.37 3.12 0.22
C GLU A 165 15.65 2.35 -0.11
N ILE A 166 16.74 2.69 0.57
CA ILE A 166 18.06 2.08 0.40
C ILE A 166 18.43 1.45 1.73
N ALA A 167 18.49 0.12 1.78
CA ALA A 167 18.77 -0.62 3.00
C ALA A 167 19.95 -1.57 2.83
N VAL A 168 20.76 -1.74 3.87
CA VAL A 168 21.76 -2.81 3.98
C VAL A 168 21.28 -3.81 5.01
N ILE A 169 21.01 -5.05 4.58
CA ILE A 169 20.40 -6.11 5.38
C ILE A 169 21.41 -7.22 5.66
N SER A 170 21.47 -7.69 6.91
CA SER A 170 22.25 -8.85 7.35
C SER A 170 21.70 -9.36 8.68
N LEU A 171 21.80 -10.66 8.97
CA LEU A 171 21.39 -11.25 10.26
C LEU A 171 19.95 -10.86 10.70
N ASN A 172 19.00 -10.84 9.77
CA ASN A 172 17.61 -10.40 9.96
C ASN A 172 17.44 -8.94 10.41
N GLY A 173 18.48 -8.12 10.31
CA GLY A 173 18.47 -6.72 10.69
C GLY A 173 18.77 -5.81 9.51
N ILE A 174 18.21 -4.60 9.56
CA ILE A 174 18.60 -3.48 8.70
C ILE A 174 19.73 -2.75 9.43
N GLY A 175 20.96 -2.86 8.93
CA GLY A 175 22.15 -2.23 9.52
C GLY A 175 22.35 -0.78 9.11
N ALA A 176 21.89 -0.41 7.92
CA ALA A 176 21.86 0.96 7.42
C ALA A 176 20.60 1.16 6.58
N LEU A 177 20.02 2.36 6.66
CA LEU A 177 18.79 2.73 5.98
C LEU A 177 18.85 4.20 5.59
N GLU A 178 18.51 4.50 4.34
CA GLU A 178 18.23 5.84 3.85
C GLU A 178 16.92 5.83 3.07
N THR A 179 16.04 6.80 3.34
CA THR A 179 14.79 6.98 2.58
C THR A 179 14.80 8.37 1.96
N ILE A 180 14.62 8.45 0.65
CA ILE A 180 14.52 9.71 -0.09
C ILE A 180 13.15 9.86 -0.74
N ASN A 181 12.61 11.08 -0.70
CA ASN A 181 11.32 11.43 -1.33
C ASN A 181 11.52 11.77 -2.81
N THR A 182 12.13 10.86 -3.54
CA THR A 182 12.33 10.98 -4.99
C THR A 182 12.15 9.61 -5.61
N ALA A 183 11.04 9.44 -6.31
CA ALA A 183 10.66 8.18 -6.92
C ALA A 183 9.76 8.41 -8.14
N GLY A 184 8.76 7.56 -8.37
CA GLY A 184 7.90 7.64 -9.56
C GLY A 184 7.06 8.91 -9.67
N ASP A 185 6.61 9.49 -8.56
CA ASP A 185 5.79 10.71 -8.53
C ASP A 185 6.63 11.92 -8.99
N GLU A 186 7.85 12.11 -8.47
CA GLU A 186 8.77 13.19 -8.88
C GLU A 186 9.24 13.02 -10.34
N GLN A 187 9.47 11.78 -10.78
CA GLN A 187 9.78 11.48 -12.19
C GLN A 187 8.62 11.90 -13.10
N THR A 188 7.39 11.59 -12.71
CA THR A 188 6.19 11.97 -13.47
C THR A 188 6.04 13.49 -13.52
N GLU A 189 6.22 14.18 -12.39
CA GLU A 189 6.16 15.64 -12.34
C GLU A 189 7.25 16.29 -13.21
N SER A 190 8.47 15.77 -13.18
CA SER A 190 9.58 16.26 -13.99
C SER A 190 9.29 16.15 -15.49
N ILE A 191 8.67 15.04 -15.92
CA ILE A 191 8.24 14.85 -17.30
C ILE A 191 7.15 15.86 -17.67
N VAL A 192 6.11 16.00 -16.83
CA VAL A 192 5.03 16.97 -17.08
C VAL A 192 5.58 18.39 -17.17
N GLN A 193 6.48 18.77 -16.28
CA GLN A 193 7.10 20.09 -16.27
C GLN A 193 7.93 20.33 -17.53
N TRP A 194 8.72 19.34 -17.94
CA TRP A 194 9.47 19.41 -19.20
C TRP A 194 8.56 19.69 -20.40
N PHE A 195 7.39 19.03 -20.48
CA PHE A 195 6.42 19.27 -21.55
C PHE A 195 5.85 20.69 -21.53
N LYS A 196 5.49 21.22 -20.36
CA LYS A 196 5.00 22.61 -20.23
C LYS A 196 6.06 23.61 -20.72
N ASP A 197 7.30 23.41 -20.33
CA ASP A 197 8.40 24.32 -20.64
C ASP A 197 8.80 24.29 -22.12
N HIS A 198 8.83 23.10 -22.75
CA HIS A 198 9.29 22.93 -24.13
C HIS A 198 8.17 23.03 -25.18
N HIS A 199 6.92 22.75 -24.79
CA HIS A 199 5.77 22.74 -25.71
C HIS A 199 4.69 23.78 -25.38
N LYS A 200 4.87 24.62 -24.34
CA LYS A 200 3.95 25.70 -23.93
C LYS A 200 2.52 25.23 -23.66
N LEU A 201 2.39 24.07 -23.02
CA LEU A 201 1.12 23.51 -22.53
C LEU A 201 0.75 24.02 -21.14
#